data_AF-A0A3N8HMS6-F1
#
_entry.id   AF-A0A3N8HMS6-F1
#
_cell.length_a   1.000
_cell.length_b   1.000
_cell.length_c   1.000
_cell.angle_alpha   90.00
_cell.angle_beta   90.00
_cell.angle_gamma   90.00
#
_symmetry.space_group_name_H-M   'P 1'
#
loop_
_entity.id
_entity.type
_entity.pdbx_description
1 polymer ?
#
loop_
_entity_poly.entity_id
_entity_poly.type
_entity_poly.pdbx_seq_one_letter_code
_entity_poly.pdbx_strand_id
1 'polypeptide(L)'
;MKRKRLTHAERRAQTREQMVKAARELFIEKGFPATSVADVAEAAGYTRGAFYCNFYDKSDLLIESLHWKQDERTCNLHSALLKLRDYLQSDDCFTLWVEASLLARRDPAFRARFDSVLNDAKPAIPVQKGEASEPCDAHRGN
;
A
#
# COMPACT_ATOMS: atom_id res chain seq x y z
N MET A 1 37.70 4.70 4.66
CA MET A 1 37.03 4.27 3.41
C MET A 1 36.79 5.50 2.54
N LYS A 2 37.25 5.53 1.28
CA LYS A 2 37.00 6.66 0.35
C LYS A 2 35.51 6.68 -0.03
N ARG A 3 34.80 7.76 0.31
CA ARG A 3 33.38 7.95 -0.05
C ARG A 3 33.29 8.12 -1.58
N LYS A 4 32.69 7.15 -2.28
CA LYS A 4 32.44 7.24 -3.74
C LYS A 4 31.57 8.47 -4.02
N ARG A 5 32.01 9.36 -4.90
CA ARG A 5 31.24 10.55 -5.30
C ARG A 5 30.15 10.09 -6.26
N LEU A 6 28.90 10.19 -5.84
CA LEU A 6 27.75 9.81 -6.67
C LEU A 6 27.68 10.71 -7.91
N THR A 7 27.30 10.11 -9.04
CA THR A 7 26.91 10.82 -10.25
C THR A 7 25.62 11.62 -10.02
N HIS A 8 25.30 12.54 -10.94
CA HIS A 8 24.03 13.26 -10.87
C HIS A 8 22.82 12.31 -10.96
N ALA A 9 22.91 11.29 -11.81
CA ALA A 9 21.86 10.26 -11.95
C ALA A 9 21.69 9.45 -10.67
N GLU A 10 22.78 8.98 -10.05
CA GLU A 10 22.73 8.23 -8.78
C GLU A 10 22.16 9.09 -7.64
N ARG A 11 22.53 10.37 -7.53
CA ARG A 11 21.94 11.29 -6.53
C ARG A 11 20.45 11.49 -6.73
N ARG A 12 20.02 11.66 -7.99
CA ARG A 12 18.60 11.83 -8.33
C ARG A 12 17.80 10.57 -7.98
N ALA A 13 18.33 9.40 -8.33
CA ALA A 13 17.72 8.11 -7.97
C ALA A 13 17.59 7.94 -6.45
N GLN A 14 18.65 8.25 -5.69
CA GLN A 14 18.62 8.19 -4.23
C GLN A 14 17.61 9.17 -3.62
N THR A 15 17.50 10.37 -4.17
CA THR A 15 16.52 11.38 -3.70
C THR A 15 15.10 10.91 -3.94
N ARG A 16 14.82 10.38 -5.14
CA ARG A 16 13.52 9.76 -5.44
C ARG A 16 13.21 8.60 -4.52
N GLU A 17 14.20 7.75 -4.28
CA GLU A 17 14.08 6.62 -3.36
C GLU A 17 13.58 7.11 -1.97
N GLN A 18 14.30 8.07 -1.38
CA GLN A 18 13.94 8.57 -0.06
C GLN A 18 12.57 9.26 -0.02
N MET A 19 12.21 10.02 -1.06
CA MET A 19 10.89 10.66 -1.17
C MET A 19 9.75 9.64 -1.28
N VAL A 20 9.89 8.61 -2.11
CA VAL A 20 8.85 7.57 -2.25
C VAL A 20 8.68 6.82 -0.95
N LYS A 21 9.77 6.48 -0.26
CA LYS A 21 9.69 5.80 1.05
C LYS A 21 8.91 6.64 2.07
N ALA A 22 9.27 7.92 2.23
CA ALA A 22 8.59 8.83 3.14
C ALA A 22 7.11 9.03 2.77
N ALA A 23 6.82 9.16 1.47
CA ALA A 23 5.47 9.28 0.96
C ALA A 23 4.59 8.07 1.34
N ARG A 24 5.11 6.85 1.18
CA ARG A 24 4.38 5.62 1.54
C ARG A 24 3.97 5.62 2.98
N GLU A 25 4.90 5.93 3.88
CA GLU A 25 4.65 5.96 5.32
C GLU A 25 3.54 6.97 5.66
N LEU A 26 3.63 8.19 5.12
CA LEU A 26 2.64 9.24 5.34
C LEU A 26 1.27 8.91 4.73
N PHE A 27 1.20 8.39 3.50
CA PHE A 27 -0.05 7.99 2.87
C PHE A 27 -0.75 6.85 3.64
N ILE A 28 0.02 5.94 4.22
CA ILE A 28 -0.47 4.84 5.05
C ILE A 28 -1.07 5.38 6.35
N GLU A 29 -0.39 6.32 6.99
CA GLU A 29 -0.73 6.84 8.32
C GLU A 29 -1.89 7.83 8.29
N LYS A 30 -1.80 8.90 7.49
CA LYS A 30 -2.80 9.98 7.46
C LYS A 30 -3.66 10.01 6.20
N GLY A 31 -3.32 9.23 5.19
CA GLY A 31 -4.04 9.19 3.92
C GLY A 31 -3.56 10.20 2.89
N PHE A 32 -3.92 9.94 1.63
CA PHE A 32 -3.50 10.76 0.50
C PHE A 32 -4.01 12.21 0.57
N PRO A 33 -5.29 12.50 0.90
CA PRO A 33 -5.79 13.87 0.95
C PRO A 33 -5.06 14.73 2.00
N ALA A 34 -4.81 14.17 3.20
CA ALA A 34 -4.18 14.86 4.32
C ALA A 34 -2.64 14.98 4.21
N THR A 35 -2.01 14.33 3.23
CA THR A 35 -0.56 14.43 3.01
C THR A 35 -0.24 15.55 2.03
N SER A 36 0.61 16.50 2.42
CA SER A 36 1.11 17.55 1.54
C SER A 36 2.47 17.20 0.91
N VAL A 37 2.83 17.84 -0.20
CA VAL A 37 4.17 17.73 -0.80
C VAL A 37 5.26 18.23 0.15
N ALA A 38 4.95 19.25 0.95
CA ALA A 38 5.88 19.78 1.95
C ALA A 38 6.16 18.73 3.04
N ASP A 39 5.12 18.05 3.52
CA ASP A 39 5.25 17.01 4.55
C ASP A 39 6.17 15.88 4.08
N VAL A 40 6.01 15.44 2.82
CA VAL A 40 6.84 14.39 2.23
C VAL A 40 8.28 14.85 2.08
N ALA A 41 8.49 16.06 1.55
CA ALA A 41 9.83 16.60 1.36
C ALA A 41 10.56 16.73 2.71
N GLU A 42 9.89 17.29 3.71
CA GLU A 42 10.41 17.43 5.07
C GLU A 42 10.74 16.07 5.69
N ALA A 43 9.81 15.11 5.65
CA ALA A 43 10.02 13.76 6.17
C ALA A 43 11.18 13.02 5.46
N ALA A 44 11.39 13.29 4.18
CA ALA A 44 12.50 12.75 3.41
C ALA A 44 13.82 13.51 3.60
N GLY A 45 13.84 14.64 4.32
CA GLY A 45 15.04 15.46 4.52
C GLY A 45 15.41 16.34 3.33
N TYR A 46 14.44 16.72 2.49
CA TYR A 46 14.61 17.51 1.28
C TYR A 46 13.73 18.76 1.25
N THR A 47 14.01 19.65 0.31
CA THR A 47 13.20 20.85 0.09
C THR A 47 12.01 20.55 -0.83
N ARG A 48 10.99 21.41 -0.76
CA ARG A 48 9.87 21.37 -1.72
C ARG A 48 10.33 21.55 -3.17
N GLY A 49 11.39 22.34 -3.40
CA GLY A 49 11.98 22.49 -4.74
C GLY A 49 12.60 21.19 -5.25
N ALA A 50 13.28 20.44 -4.38
CA ALA A 50 13.84 19.14 -4.74
C ALA A 50 12.74 18.14 -5.13
N PHE A 51 11.55 18.22 -4.55
CA PHE A 51 10.41 17.40 -4.97
C PHE A 51 10.05 17.65 -6.45
N TYR A 52 9.85 18.90 -6.84
CA TYR A 52 9.44 19.25 -8.21
C TYR A 52 10.53 19.02 -9.27
N CYS A 53 11.80 18.85 -8.86
CA CYS A 53 12.85 18.37 -9.76
C CYS A 53 12.74 16.85 -10.05
N ASN A 54 11.98 16.12 -9.25
CA ASN A 54 11.90 14.65 -9.28
C ASN A 54 10.53 14.11 -9.69
N PHE A 55 9.45 14.80 -9.32
CA PHE A 55 8.06 14.39 -9.55
C PHE A 55 7.25 15.56 -10.10
N TYR A 56 6.23 15.26 -10.91
CA TYR A 56 5.34 16.29 -11.43
C TYR A 56 4.39 16.80 -10.34
N ASP A 57 3.74 15.88 -9.63
CA ASP A 57 2.79 16.19 -8.57
C ASP A 57 2.70 15.06 -7.50
N LYS A 58 1.82 15.25 -6.51
CA LYS A 58 1.61 14.28 -5.43
C LYS A 58 1.00 12.96 -5.93
N SER A 59 0.22 12.99 -7.00
CA SER A 59 -0.42 11.81 -7.59
C SER A 59 0.61 10.95 -8.31
N ASP A 60 1.53 11.56 -9.07
CA ASP A 60 2.69 10.90 -9.69
C ASP A 60 3.53 10.16 -8.63
N LEU A 61 3.83 10.84 -7.52
CA LEU A 61 4.48 10.24 -6.37
C LEU A 61 3.68 9.06 -5.77
N LEU A 62 2.35 9.18 -5.65
CA LEU A 62 1.51 8.08 -5.18
C LEU A 62 1.63 6.87 -6.10
N ILE A 63 1.53 7.06 -7.43
CA ILE A 63 1.65 5.97 -8.41
C ILE A 63 3.03 5.31 -8.33
N GLU A 64 4.12 6.09 -8.29
CA GLU A 64 5.47 5.53 -8.13
C GLU A 64 5.59 4.76 -6.81
N SER A 65 4.95 5.27 -5.75
CA SER A 65 4.91 4.58 -4.46
C SER A 65 4.22 3.22 -4.51
N LEU A 66 3.24 3.00 -5.39
CA LEU A 66 2.57 1.69 -5.55
C LEU A 66 3.49 0.65 -6.19
N HIS A 67 4.46 1.08 -7.00
CA HIS A 67 5.44 0.20 -7.64
C HIS A 67 6.66 -0.07 -6.76
N TRP A 68 6.77 0.63 -5.63
CA TRP A 68 7.87 0.52 -4.71
C TRP A 68 8.00 -0.87 -4.07
N LYS A 69 9.13 -1.54 -4.33
CA LYS A 69 9.42 -2.90 -3.85
C LYS A 69 8.24 -3.84 -4.04
N GLN A 70 7.75 -3.98 -5.28
CA GLN A 70 6.92 -5.11 -5.64
C GLN A 70 7.70 -6.40 -5.39
N ASP A 71 7.40 -7.06 -4.27
CA ASP A 71 7.72 -8.47 -4.09
C ASP A 71 6.59 -9.33 -4.68
N GLU A 72 6.87 -10.62 -4.85
CA GLU A 72 5.96 -11.57 -5.48
C GLU A 72 4.58 -11.65 -4.77
N ARG A 73 4.55 -11.42 -3.45
CA ARG A 73 3.32 -11.38 -2.64
C ARG A 73 2.46 -10.15 -2.96
N THR A 74 3.11 -9.00 -3.15
CA THR A 74 2.44 -7.74 -3.48
C THR A 74 1.82 -7.81 -4.88
N CYS A 75 2.48 -8.48 -5.84
CA CYS A 75 1.95 -8.70 -7.19
C CYS A 75 0.66 -9.53 -7.22
N ASN A 76 0.61 -10.61 -6.44
CA ASN A 76 -0.59 -11.48 -6.36
C ASN A 76 -1.79 -10.72 -5.78
N LEU A 77 -1.59 -9.94 -4.70
CA LEU A 77 -2.64 -9.08 -4.15
C LEU A 77 -3.07 -7.99 -5.14
N HIS A 78 -2.13 -7.39 -5.88
CA HIS A 78 -2.43 -6.37 -6.89
C HIS A 78 -3.37 -6.90 -7.97
N SER A 79 -3.14 -8.15 -8.43
CA SER A 79 -4.00 -8.80 -9.43
C SER A 79 -5.44 -9.03 -8.94
N ALA A 80 -5.62 -9.34 -7.66
CA ALA A 80 -6.94 -9.49 -7.04
C ALA A 80 -7.63 -8.13 -6.87
N LEU A 81 -6.88 -7.10 -6.47
CA LEU A 81 -7.38 -5.73 -6.34
C LEU A 81 -7.81 -5.12 -7.69
N LEU A 82 -7.15 -5.47 -8.79
CA LEU A 82 -7.58 -5.02 -10.13
C LEU A 82 -8.96 -5.58 -10.52
N LYS A 83 -9.28 -6.82 -10.13
CA LYS A 83 -10.64 -7.39 -10.31
C LYS A 83 -11.67 -6.68 -9.42
N LEU A 84 -11.24 -6.25 -8.23
CA LEU A 84 -12.08 -5.49 -7.30
C LEU A 84 -12.39 -4.08 -7.79
N ARG A 85 -11.48 -3.47 -8.56
CA ARG A 85 -11.69 -2.15 -9.17
C ARG A 85 -12.93 -2.12 -10.06
N ASP A 86 -13.20 -3.19 -10.79
CA ASP A 86 -14.38 -3.28 -11.65
C ASP A 86 -15.67 -3.33 -10.81
N TYR A 87 -15.61 -3.94 -9.62
CA TYR A 87 -16.69 -3.89 -8.63
C TYR A 87 -16.86 -2.50 -8.00
N LEU A 88 -15.76 -1.81 -7.68
CA LEU A 88 -15.78 -0.44 -7.11
C LEU A 88 -16.46 0.58 -8.03
N GLN A 89 -16.44 0.35 -9.34
CA GLN A 89 -17.09 1.24 -10.31
C GLN A 89 -18.58 0.94 -10.51
N SER A 90 -19.09 -0.12 -9.90
CA SER A 90 -20.43 -0.65 -10.17
C SER A 90 -21.39 -0.58 -8.98
N ASP A 91 -20.89 -0.41 -7.74
CA ASP A 91 -21.70 -0.43 -6.52
C ASP A 91 -21.23 0.64 -5.50
N ASP A 92 -22.10 1.62 -5.25
CA ASP A 92 -21.88 2.70 -4.28
C ASP A 92 -21.72 2.17 -2.84
N CYS A 93 -22.41 1.09 -2.48
CA CYS A 93 -22.32 0.47 -1.16
C CYS A 93 -20.91 -0.09 -0.92
N PHE A 94 -20.32 -0.72 -1.94
CA PHE A 94 -18.97 -1.25 -1.84
C PHE A 94 -17.92 -0.15 -1.71
N THR A 95 -18.09 0.95 -2.45
CA THR A 95 -17.21 2.14 -2.34
C THR A 95 -17.22 2.73 -0.94
N LEU A 96 -18.41 2.92 -0.35
CA LEU A 96 -18.54 3.40 1.03
C LEU A 96 -17.92 2.44 2.04
N TRP A 97 -18.02 1.14 1.82
CA TRP A 97 -17.42 0.13 2.71
C TRP A 97 -15.90 0.14 2.67
N VAL A 98 -15.31 0.33 1.49
CA VAL A 98 -13.86 0.51 1.34
C VAL A 98 -13.39 1.80 2.02
N GLU A 99 -14.11 2.92 1.85
CA GLU A 99 -13.77 4.18 2.52
C GLU A 99 -13.86 4.06 4.04
N ALA A 100 -14.92 3.42 4.56
CA ALA A 100 -15.06 3.15 5.99
C ALA A 100 -13.92 2.28 6.53
N SER A 101 -13.49 1.27 5.76
CA SER A 101 -12.34 0.42 6.13
C SER A 101 -11.03 1.21 6.19
N LEU A 102 -10.80 2.11 5.22
CA LEU A 102 -9.64 3.00 5.21
C LEU A 102 -9.68 4.00 6.38
N LEU A 103 -10.85 4.53 6.71
CA LEU A 103 -11.05 5.43 7.85
C LEU A 103 -10.82 4.70 9.18
N ALA A 104 -11.37 3.50 9.37
CA ALA A 104 -11.16 2.65 10.54
C ALA A 104 -9.68 2.31 10.76
N ARG A 105 -8.89 2.22 9.69
CA ARG A 105 -7.45 2.00 9.82
C ARG A 105 -6.70 3.19 10.42
N ARG A 106 -7.26 4.40 10.26
CA ARG A 106 -6.61 5.68 10.60
C ARG A 106 -7.20 6.34 11.85
N ASP A 107 -8.46 6.05 12.18
CA ASP A 107 -9.17 6.56 13.36
C ASP A 107 -9.58 5.40 14.29
N PRO A 108 -8.88 5.20 15.43
CA PRO A 108 -9.20 4.15 16.39
C PRO A 108 -10.60 4.26 17.00
N ALA A 109 -11.13 5.47 17.18
CA ALA A 109 -12.47 5.69 17.76
C ALA A 109 -13.56 5.36 16.73
N PHE A 110 -13.33 5.66 15.45
CA PHE A 110 -14.18 5.16 14.38
C PHE A 110 -14.07 3.64 14.23
N ARG A 111 -12.86 3.07 14.30
CA ARG A 111 -12.63 1.62 14.18
C ARG A 111 -13.49 0.80 15.13
N ALA A 112 -13.57 1.17 16.40
CA ALA A 112 -14.37 0.44 17.38
C ALA A 112 -15.86 0.38 17.00
N ARG A 113 -16.40 1.47 16.43
CA ARG A 113 -17.78 1.53 15.94
C ARG A 113 -17.96 0.70 14.67
N PHE A 114 -17.01 0.77 13.76
CA PHE A 114 -17.03 0.02 12.50
C PHE A 114 -16.90 -1.49 12.73
N ASP A 115 -16.04 -1.93 13.64
CA ASP A 115 -15.87 -3.35 13.99
C ASP A 115 -17.17 -3.97 14.53
N SER A 116 -18.02 -3.20 15.24
CA SER A 116 -19.35 -3.66 15.66
C SER A 116 -20.24 -3.97 14.46
N VAL A 117 -20.27 -3.07 13.47
CA VAL A 117 -21.04 -3.26 12.23
C VAL A 117 -20.58 -4.51 11.48
N LEU A 118 -19.27 -4.77 11.43
CA LEU A 118 -18.73 -5.97 10.78
C LEU A 118 -19.09 -7.27 11.52
N ASN A 119 -19.12 -7.23 12.85
CA ASN A 119 -19.50 -8.39 13.66
C ASN A 119 -20.99 -8.69 13.57
N ASP A 120 -21.83 -7.65 13.49
CA ASP A 120 -23.28 -7.78 13.31
C ASP A 120 -23.66 -8.18 11.88
N ALA A 121 -22.83 -7.78 10.90
CA ALA A 121 -23.05 -8.05 9.49
C ALA A 121 -22.49 -9.39 9.00
N LYS A 122 -21.76 -10.16 9.82
CA LYS A 122 -21.11 -11.43 9.42
C LYS A 122 -22.10 -12.36 8.71
N PRO A 123 -22.04 -12.53 7.38
CA PRO A 123 -22.50 -13.77 6.79
C PRO A 123 -21.44 -14.82 7.14
N ALA A 124 -21.85 -16.06 7.35
CA ALA A 124 -20.91 -17.17 7.41
C ALA A 124 -20.22 -17.30 6.04
N ILE A 125 -19.14 -16.56 5.82
CA ILE A 125 -18.23 -16.81 4.69
C ILE A 125 -17.66 -18.21 4.98
N PRO A 126 -17.95 -19.24 4.16
CA PRO A 126 -17.36 -20.53 4.36
C PRO A 126 -15.87 -20.35 4.05
N VAL A 127 -15.05 -20.31 5.11
CA VAL A 127 -13.62 -20.53 4.96
C VAL A 127 -13.51 -21.97 4.49
N GLN A 128 -13.27 -22.17 3.19
CA GLN A 128 -12.86 -23.48 2.70
C GLN A 128 -11.61 -23.86 3.52
N LYS A 129 -11.74 -24.84 4.40
CA LYS A 129 -10.60 -25.49 5.02
C LYS A 129 -9.72 -25.94 3.86
N GLY A 130 -8.55 -25.35 3.72
CA GLY A 130 -7.54 -25.88 2.81
C GLY A 130 -7.38 -27.35 3.17
N GLU A 131 -7.70 -28.22 2.23
CA GLU A 131 -7.34 -29.63 2.30
C GLU A 131 -5.85 -29.67 2.59
N ALA A 132 -5.50 -30.18 3.76
CA ALA A 132 -4.14 -30.56 4.04
C ALA A 132 -3.77 -31.56 2.95
N SER A 133 -2.93 -31.14 2.01
CA SER A 133 -2.25 -32.05 1.11
C SER A 133 -1.59 -33.11 1.99
N GLU A 134 -2.09 -34.34 1.89
CA GLU A 134 -1.50 -35.49 2.56
C GLU A 134 0.00 -35.50 2.30
N PRO A 135 0.84 -35.83 3.30
CA PRO A 135 2.24 -36.04 3.03
C PRO A 135 2.34 -37.20 2.03
N CYS A 136 3.00 -36.96 0.89
CA CYS A 136 3.46 -38.02 0.01
C CYS A 136 4.30 -39.00 0.84
N ASP A 137 3.68 -40.06 1.33
CA ASP A 137 4.35 -41.23 1.88
C ASP A 137 5.06 -41.96 0.73
N ALA A 138 6.24 -41.47 0.40
CA ALA A 138 7.21 -42.23 -0.36
C ALA A 138 7.78 -43.32 0.54
N HIS A 139 7.05 -44.42 0.69
CA HIS A 139 7.56 -45.67 1.23
C HIS A 139 7.29 -46.84 0.28
N ARG A 140 8.38 -47.23 -0.39
CA ARG A 140 8.98 -48.57 -0.23
C ARG A 140 8.40 -49.73 -1.07
N GLY A 141 9.30 -50.32 -1.87
CA GLY A 141 9.24 -51.69 -2.42
C GLY A 141 8.88 -51.72 -3.91
N ASN A 142 9.55 -52.47 -4.78
CA ASN A 142 10.65 -53.44 -4.66
C ASN A 142 11.25 -53.58 -6.08
#